data_AF-A0A6G0XPZ3-F1
#
_entry.id   AF-A0A6G0XPZ3-F1
#
_cell.length_a   1.000
_cell.length_b   1.000
_cell.length_c   1.000
_cell.angle_alpha   90.00
_cell.angle_beta   90.00
_cell.angle_gamma   90.00
#
_symmetry.space_group_name_H-M   'P 1'
#
loop_
_entity.id
_entity.type
_entity.pdbx_description
1 polymer ?
#
loop_
_entity_poly.entity_id
_entity_poly.type
_entity_poly.pdbx_seq_one_letter_code
_entity_poly.pdbx_strand_id
1 'polypeptide(L)'
;MTKILAVAAIVLAHVVTSFDPVQSHDEERLLAPTNCSVLDCKHGGCLYRGCKERIECSGGHCEFIDCVDPHCQGGVCAFIESASGTCNGGLCKYIKPTRSLKEDYCLGGLCTVDGKEHPSSFSTSLSE
;
A
#
# COMPACT_ATOMS: atom_id res chain seq x y z
N MET A 1 47.60 26.02 37.10
CA MET A 1 47.11 24.63 37.22
C MET A 1 45.98 24.44 36.23
N THR A 2 46.26 23.66 35.20
CA THR A 2 45.45 23.47 33.98
C THR A 2 44.44 22.36 34.21
N LYS A 3 43.15 22.59 33.93
CA LYS A 3 42.18 21.52 33.68
C LYS A 3 41.27 21.92 32.53
N ILE A 4 41.68 21.54 31.33
CA ILE A 4 40.87 21.57 30.12
C ILE A 4 39.91 20.38 30.23
N LEU A 5 38.61 20.63 30.40
CA LEU A 5 37.59 19.58 30.26
C LEU A 5 37.42 19.26 28.78
N ALA A 6 37.84 18.07 28.38
CA ALA A 6 37.61 17.54 27.04
C ALA A 6 36.14 17.12 26.90
N VAL A 7 35.52 17.67 25.86
CA VAL A 7 34.15 17.41 25.39
C VAL A 7 34.09 16.02 24.76
N ALA A 8 33.12 15.20 25.15
CA ALA A 8 32.72 14.01 24.41
C ALA A 8 31.24 14.13 24.06
N ALA A 9 30.94 14.87 23.00
CA ALA A 9 29.62 14.89 22.38
C ALA A 9 29.49 13.61 21.55
N ILE A 10 28.77 12.62 22.08
CA ILE A 10 28.41 11.41 21.33
C ILE A 10 27.29 11.80 20.37
N VAL A 11 27.65 12.16 19.15
CA VAL A 11 26.68 12.29 18.04
C VAL A 11 26.31 10.86 17.63
N LEU A 12 25.20 10.36 18.18
CA LEU A 12 24.53 9.17 17.66
C LEU A 12 24.04 9.49 16.26
N ALA A 13 24.85 9.16 15.26
CA ALA A 13 24.41 9.10 13.87
C ALA A 13 23.39 7.96 13.75
N HIS A 14 22.11 8.29 13.92
CA HIS A 14 21.05 7.42 13.44
C HIS A 14 21.22 7.31 11.93
N VAL A 15 21.55 6.11 11.47
CA VAL A 15 21.57 5.76 10.05
C VAL A 15 20.14 5.90 9.56
N VAL A 16 19.78 7.09 9.06
CA VAL A 16 18.59 7.29 8.25
C VAL A 16 18.86 6.55 6.96
N THR A 17 18.43 5.31 6.87
CA THR A 17 18.26 4.63 5.59
C THR A 17 17.19 5.43 4.84
N SER A 18 17.62 6.33 3.96
CA SER A 18 16.72 7.00 3.03
C SER A 18 16.14 5.94 2.11
N PHE A 19 14.91 5.53 2.37
CA PHE A 19 14.14 4.80 1.36
C PHE A 19 13.66 5.85 0.37
N ASP A 20 14.32 5.91 -0.78
CA ASP A 20 13.94 6.84 -1.83
C ASP A 20 12.48 6.56 -2.25
N PRO A 21 11.63 7.60 -2.31
CA PRO A 21 10.26 7.42 -2.75
C PRO A 21 10.23 6.86 -4.18
N VAL A 22 9.31 5.94 -4.42
CA VAL A 22 9.14 5.27 -5.71
C VAL A 22 7.90 5.82 -6.39
N GLN A 23 7.99 6.10 -7.70
CA GLN A 23 6.82 6.50 -8.48
C GLN A 23 5.77 5.38 -8.49
N SER A 24 4.51 5.73 -8.28
CA SER A 24 3.37 4.82 -8.39
C SER A 24 3.23 4.25 -9.80
N HIS A 25 2.54 3.13 -9.93
CA HIS A 25 2.22 2.50 -11.22
C HIS A 25 1.44 3.43 -12.15
N ASP A 26 0.62 4.32 -11.61
CA ASP A 26 -0.10 5.32 -12.41
C ASP A 26 0.71 6.60 -12.68
N GLU A 27 1.95 6.69 -12.21
CA GLU A 27 2.84 7.83 -12.39
C GLU A 27 2.33 9.16 -11.78
N GLU A 28 1.26 9.13 -10.99
CA GLU A 28 0.66 10.33 -10.40
C GLU A 28 1.16 10.62 -8.98
N ARG A 29 1.85 9.67 -8.32
CA ARG A 29 2.17 9.75 -6.89
C ARG A 29 3.54 9.17 -6.57
N LEU A 30 4.08 9.60 -5.43
CA LEU A 30 5.26 9.02 -4.81
C LEU A 30 4.84 8.13 -3.64
N LEU A 31 5.41 6.92 -3.59
CA LEU A 31 5.13 5.92 -2.58
C LEU A 31 6.38 5.65 -1.74
N ALA A 32 6.19 5.46 -0.45
CA ALA A 32 7.25 5.03 0.45
C ALA A 32 7.42 3.50 0.36
N PRO A 33 8.60 2.98 0.01
CA PRO A 33 8.88 1.55 0.12
C PRO A 33 8.73 1.09 1.57
N THR A 34 7.86 0.11 1.80
CA THR A 34 7.52 -0.37 3.14
C THR A 34 7.78 -1.86 3.27
N ASN A 35 8.45 -2.24 4.35
CA ASN A 35 8.77 -3.64 4.65
C ASN A 35 7.52 -4.41 5.09
N CYS A 36 7.39 -5.68 4.70
CA CYS A 36 6.29 -6.56 5.10
C CYS A 36 6.20 -6.82 6.62
N SER A 37 7.22 -6.47 7.41
CA SER A 37 7.13 -6.47 8.88
C SER A 37 6.22 -5.37 9.43
N VAL A 38 5.96 -4.33 8.63
CA VAL A 38 4.99 -3.28 8.93
C VAL A 38 3.64 -3.74 8.37
N LEU A 39 2.79 -4.27 9.24
CA LEU A 39 1.54 -4.89 8.83
C LEU A 39 0.42 -3.89 8.51
N ASP A 40 0.58 -2.61 8.89
CA ASP A 40 -0.42 -1.57 8.61
C ASP A 40 0.22 -0.22 8.22
N CYS A 41 -0.11 0.27 7.03
CA CYS A 41 0.24 1.61 6.56
C CYS A 41 -0.84 2.63 6.92
N LYS A 42 -0.77 3.18 8.13
CA LYS A 42 -1.77 4.14 8.64
C LYS A 42 -1.74 5.50 7.95
N HIS A 43 -0.57 5.93 7.46
CA HIS A 43 -0.41 7.21 6.80
C HIS A 43 -0.74 7.18 5.30
N GLY A 44 -0.88 5.98 4.72
CA GLY A 44 -1.13 5.78 3.30
C GLY A 44 0.09 6.02 2.40
N GLY A 45 -0.03 5.75 1.10
CA GLY A 45 1.07 5.97 0.15
C GLY A 45 2.26 5.02 0.35
N CYS A 46 2.00 3.80 0.82
CA CYS A 46 3.03 2.77 0.97
C CYS A 46 3.13 1.88 -0.28
N LEU A 47 4.34 1.38 -0.55
CA LEU A 47 4.61 0.37 -1.54
C LEU A 47 5.10 -0.91 -0.85
N TYR A 48 4.34 -1.99 -0.98
CA TYR A 48 4.69 -3.32 -0.48
C TYR A 48 5.03 -4.27 -1.63
N ARG A 49 6.00 -5.17 -1.41
CA ARG A 49 6.43 -6.16 -2.40
C ARG A 49 6.60 -7.55 -1.77
N GLY A 50 6.01 -8.58 -2.38
CA GLY A 50 6.28 -9.98 -2.01
C GLY A 50 5.79 -10.38 -0.61
N CYS A 51 4.81 -9.68 -0.05
CA CYS A 51 4.37 -9.92 1.32
C CYS A 51 3.49 -11.18 1.42
N LYS A 52 3.91 -12.11 2.27
CA LYS A 52 3.18 -13.37 2.55
C LYS A 52 2.09 -13.20 3.60
N GLU A 53 2.32 -12.30 4.54
CA GLU A 53 1.34 -11.92 5.54
C GLU A 53 0.28 -10.99 4.94
N ARG A 54 -0.88 -10.94 5.59
CA ARG A 54 -1.89 -9.92 5.29
C ARG A 54 -1.35 -8.55 5.67
N ILE A 55 -1.39 -7.62 4.71
CA ILE A 55 -0.97 -6.23 4.90
C ILE A 55 -2.20 -5.33 4.81
N GLU A 56 -2.39 -4.49 5.82
CA GLU A 56 -3.42 -3.47 5.84
C GLU A 56 -2.84 -2.12 5.37
N CYS A 57 -3.63 -1.37 4.61
CA CYS A 57 -3.36 0.02 4.28
C CYS A 57 -4.54 0.86 4.71
N SER A 58 -4.53 1.21 5.99
CA SER A 58 -5.59 2.01 6.60
C SER A 58 -5.63 3.45 6.10
N GLY A 59 -4.46 4.02 5.75
CA GLY A 59 -4.37 5.39 5.22
C GLY A 59 -4.67 5.53 3.73
N GLY A 60 -4.87 4.41 3.02
CA GLY A 60 -5.17 4.40 1.60
C GLY A 60 -3.98 4.74 0.68
N HIS A 61 -4.25 4.88 -0.61
CA HIS A 61 -3.24 5.27 -1.61
C HIS A 61 -2.02 4.32 -1.74
N CYS A 62 -2.14 3.05 -1.33
CA CYS A 62 -1.03 2.09 -1.35
C CYS A 62 -0.94 1.28 -2.65
N GLU A 63 0.24 0.72 -2.89
CA GLU A 63 0.46 -0.30 -3.92
C GLU A 63 1.03 -1.58 -3.32
N PHE A 64 0.52 -2.70 -3.83
CA PHE A 64 0.90 -4.04 -3.40
C PHE A 64 1.32 -4.83 -4.62
N ILE A 65 2.60 -5.22 -4.68
CA ILE A 65 3.16 -5.98 -5.79
C ILE A 65 3.45 -7.40 -5.31
N ASP A 66 2.87 -8.40 -5.95
CA ASP A 66 3.08 -9.82 -5.60
C ASP A 66 2.80 -10.11 -4.11
N CYS A 67 1.76 -9.48 -3.56
CA CYS A 67 1.34 -9.73 -2.18
C CYS A 67 0.23 -10.79 -2.14
N VAL A 68 0.21 -11.59 -1.06
CA VAL A 68 -0.75 -12.69 -0.95
C VAL A 68 -2.17 -12.20 -0.68
N ASP A 69 -2.36 -11.36 0.35
CA ASP A 69 -3.69 -10.92 0.79
C ASP A 69 -3.70 -9.47 1.33
N PRO A 70 -3.37 -8.48 0.50
CA PRO A 70 -3.40 -7.07 0.88
C PRO A 70 -4.82 -6.50 1.02
N HIS A 71 -4.96 -5.51 1.90
CA HIS A 71 -6.20 -4.82 2.18
C HIS A 71 -6.00 -3.30 2.08
N CYS A 72 -6.88 -2.61 1.36
CA CYS A 72 -6.85 -1.17 1.23
C CYS A 72 -8.18 -0.54 1.65
N GLN A 73 -8.13 0.42 2.57
CA GLN A 73 -9.35 1.06 3.07
C GLN A 73 -9.92 2.10 2.09
N GLY A 74 -9.09 2.71 1.22
CA GLY A 74 -9.57 3.72 0.29
C GLY A 74 -8.50 4.52 -0.45
N GLY A 75 -8.92 5.58 -1.12
CA GLY A 75 -8.03 6.45 -1.89
C GLY A 75 -7.78 5.90 -3.30
N VAL A 76 -6.51 5.77 -3.70
CA VAL A 76 -6.13 5.19 -5.00
C VAL A 76 -5.21 4.00 -4.78
N CYS A 77 -5.75 2.78 -4.78
CA CYS A 77 -4.99 1.58 -4.46
C CYS A 77 -4.70 0.75 -5.71
N ALA A 78 -3.50 0.16 -5.79
CA ALA A 78 -3.16 -0.78 -6.85
C ALA A 78 -2.71 -2.14 -6.28
N PHE A 79 -3.26 -3.21 -6.85
CA PHE A 79 -2.96 -4.60 -6.55
C PHE A 79 -2.36 -5.22 -7.81
N ILE A 80 -1.03 -5.32 -7.85
CA ILE A 80 -0.26 -5.69 -9.04
C ILE A 80 0.26 -7.10 -8.83
N GLU A 81 -0.12 -8.03 -9.70
CA GLU A 81 0.30 -9.44 -9.62
C GLU A 81 0.01 -10.10 -8.25
N SER A 82 -0.87 -9.49 -7.45
CA SER A 82 -1.25 -9.99 -6.13
C SER A 82 -2.20 -11.19 -6.27
N ALA A 83 -2.12 -12.12 -5.31
CA ALA A 83 -2.93 -13.34 -5.33
C ALA A 83 -4.38 -13.12 -4.87
N SER A 84 -4.60 -12.16 -3.98
CA SER A 84 -5.90 -11.58 -3.68
C SER A 84 -5.74 -10.08 -3.41
N GLY A 85 -6.83 -9.44 -3.02
CA GLY A 85 -6.83 -8.06 -2.58
C GLY A 85 -8.25 -7.63 -2.27
N THR A 86 -8.43 -6.84 -1.22
CA THR A 86 -9.72 -6.21 -0.93
C THR A 86 -9.56 -4.71 -0.89
N CYS A 87 -10.51 -4.02 -1.49
CA CYS A 87 -10.57 -2.57 -1.51
C CYS A 87 -11.95 -2.12 -1.05
N ASN A 88 -11.97 -1.35 0.05
CA ASN A 88 -13.22 -0.92 0.70
C ASN A 88 -13.75 0.40 0.14
N GLY A 89 -12.97 1.14 -0.65
CA GLY A 89 -13.33 2.47 -1.09
C GLY A 89 -12.41 3.06 -2.17
N GLY A 90 -12.85 4.14 -2.81
CA GLY A 90 -12.02 4.95 -3.70
C GLY A 90 -11.86 4.40 -5.12
N LEU A 91 -10.64 4.45 -5.65
CA LEU A 91 -10.25 3.95 -6.97
C LEU A 91 -9.32 2.75 -6.78
N CYS A 92 -9.79 1.56 -7.15
CA CYS A 92 -9.07 0.31 -6.92
C CYS A 92 -8.68 -0.30 -8.28
N LYS A 93 -7.38 -0.52 -8.46
CA LYS A 93 -6.82 -1.10 -9.69
C LYS A 93 -6.28 -2.49 -9.40
N TYR A 94 -6.84 -3.50 -10.03
CA TYR A 94 -6.35 -4.87 -10.01
C TYR A 94 -5.64 -5.15 -11.33
N ILE A 95 -4.33 -5.35 -11.28
CA ILE A 95 -3.47 -5.46 -12.46
C ILE A 95 -2.86 -6.85 -12.47
N LYS A 96 -3.22 -7.66 -13.47
CA LYS A 96 -2.79 -9.05 -13.66
C LYS A 96 -2.90 -9.88 -12.38
N PRO A 97 -4.07 -9.94 -11.71
CA PRO A 97 -4.22 -10.75 -10.50
C PRO A 97 -3.85 -12.20 -10.79
N THR A 98 -3.06 -12.82 -9.90
CA THR A 98 -2.53 -14.18 -10.14
C THR A 98 -3.54 -15.29 -9.83
N ARG A 99 -4.68 -14.95 -9.23
CA ARG A 99 -5.83 -15.82 -8.99
C ARG A 99 -7.14 -15.08 -9.25
N SER A 100 -8.24 -15.83 -9.29
CA SER A 100 -9.58 -15.24 -9.30
C SER A 100 -9.82 -14.40 -8.05
N LEU A 101 -10.30 -13.17 -8.25
CA LEU A 101 -10.69 -12.27 -7.17
C LEU A 101 -11.91 -12.84 -6.44
N LYS A 102 -11.91 -12.76 -5.11
CA LYS A 102 -12.99 -13.27 -4.27
C LYS A 102 -14.25 -12.39 -4.41
N GLU A 103 -15.39 -12.90 -3.97
CA GLU A 103 -16.52 -12.04 -3.65
C GLU A 103 -16.06 -10.94 -2.70
N ASP A 104 -16.64 -9.74 -2.85
CA ASP A 104 -16.32 -8.59 -2.01
C ASP A 104 -14.87 -8.11 -2.10
N TYR A 105 -14.12 -8.48 -3.14
CA TYR A 105 -12.83 -7.84 -3.41
C TYR A 105 -12.97 -6.32 -3.62
N CYS A 106 -14.15 -5.86 -4.05
CA CYS A 106 -14.47 -4.46 -4.31
C CYS A 106 -15.74 -4.06 -3.55
N LEU A 107 -15.58 -3.62 -2.30
CA LEU A 107 -16.69 -3.31 -1.38
C LEU A 107 -17.22 -1.89 -1.49
N GLY A 108 -16.44 -0.97 -2.06
CA GLY A 108 -16.84 0.42 -2.25
C GLY A 108 -15.94 1.13 -3.25
N GLY A 109 -16.52 1.99 -4.08
CA GLY A 109 -15.77 2.78 -5.07
C GLY A 109 -15.77 2.22 -6.50
N LEU A 110 -14.86 2.73 -7.32
CA LEU A 110 -14.67 2.34 -8.72
C LEU A 110 -13.52 1.33 -8.79
N CYS A 111 -13.83 0.14 -9.28
CA CYS A 111 -12.85 -0.93 -9.46
C CYS A 111 -12.57 -1.17 -10.93
N THR A 112 -11.29 -1.40 -11.22
CA THR A 112 -10.84 -1.84 -12.54
C THR A 112 -10.05 -3.12 -12.40
N VAL A 113 -10.30 -4.07 -13.29
CA VAL A 113 -9.53 -5.31 -13.42
C VAL A 113 -8.93 -5.31 -14.82
N ASP A 114 -7.60 -5.31 -14.90
CA ASP A 114 -6.84 -5.22 -16.16
C ASP A 114 -7.32 -4.06 -17.06
N GLY A 115 -7.57 -2.91 -16.44
CA GLY A 115 -8.01 -1.68 -17.12
C GLY A 115 -9.48 -1.66 -17.53
N LYS A 116 -10.26 -2.70 -17.23
CA LYS A 116 -11.70 -2.75 -17.49
C LYS A 116 -12.47 -2.45 -16.21
N GLU A 117 -13.46 -1.58 -16.30
CA GLU A 117 -14.37 -1.30 -15.18
C GLU A 117 -15.09 -2.57 -14.75
N HIS A 118 -15.21 -2.74 -13.44
CA HIS A 118 -15.89 -3.86 -12.81
C HIS A 118 -16.85 -3.32 -11.74
N PRO A 119 -18.09 -3.84 -11.67
CA PRO A 119 -19.05 -3.38 -10.67
C PRO A 119 -18.50 -3.64 -9.26
N SER A 120 -18.65 -2.66 -8.39
CA SER A 120 -18.44 -2.87 -6.95
C SER A 120 -19.65 -3.59 -6.35
N SER A 121 -19.43 -4.38 -5.30
CA SER A 121 -20.50 -5.06 -4.55
C SER A 121 -21.57 -4.06 -4.06
N PHE A 122 -21.18 -2.81 -3.80
CA PHE A 122 -22.08 -1.74 -3.36
C PHE A 122 -22.97 -1.18 -4.48
N SER A 123 -22.49 -1.19 -5.73
CA SER A 123 -23.26 -0.69 -6.88
C SER A 123 -24.47 -1.59 -7.19
N THR A 124 -24.39 -2.87 -6.85
CA THR A 124 -25.52 -3.80 -7.00
C THR A 124 -26.63 -3.47 -6.01
N SER A 125 -26.30 -3.06 -4.78
CA SER A 125 -27.27 -2.78 -3.71
C SER A 125 -28.00 -1.44 -3.83
N LEU A 126 -27.55 -0.52 -4.68
CA LEU A 126 -28.21 0.78 -4.93
C LEU A 126 -29.14 0.77 -6.15
N SER A 127 -29.25 -0.38 -6.85
CA SER A 127 -30.11 -0.55 -8.02
C SER A 127 -31.47 -1.20 -7.71
N GLU A 128 -31.83 -1.34 -6.42
CA GLU A 128 -33.16 -1.82 -5.95
C GLU A 128 -34.00 -0.70 -5.32
#